data_AF-A0A9P5F431-F1
#
_entry.id   AF-A0A9P5F431-F1
#
_cell.length_a   1.000
_cell.length_b   1.000
_cell.length_c   1.000
_cell.angle_alpha   90.00
_cell.angle_beta   90.00
_cell.angle_gamma   90.00
#
_symmetry.space_group_name_H-M   'P 1'
#
loop_
_entity.id
_entity.type
_entity.pdbx_description
1 polymer ?
#
loop_
_entity_poly.entity_id
_entity_poly.type
_entity_poly.pdbx_seq_one_letter_code
_entity_poly.pdbx_strand_id
1 'polypeptide(L)'
;MEAAIGIIGLSLQLIDSAMRVKRVIGTYRSASSEINRLALKVERVEAICDAITKNFEGSDAGRRCSGLMESWGVCVLRDIQSTLVELHGIVTKLERRASKKRALHTVGFSFLEKKDDIARLSTCLEEDLNYLQHMMTTEILSVPSQAYRMD
;
A
#
# COMPACT_ATOMS: atom_id res chain seq x y z
N MET A 1 -9.81 20.66 -5.67
CA MET A 1 -10.23 20.40 -4.27
C MET A 1 -10.89 19.02 -4.16
N GLU A 2 -11.85 18.68 -5.02
CA GLU A 2 -12.49 17.34 -5.03
C GLU A 2 -11.50 16.18 -5.24
N ALA A 3 -10.53 16.31 -6.14
CA ALA A 3 -9.52 15.28 -6.37
C ALA A 3 -8.62 15.03 -5.15
N ALA A 4 -8.19 16.09 -4.45
CA ALA A 4 -7.39 15.97 -3.22
C ALA A 4 -8.17 15.28 -2.09
N ILE A 5 -9.45 15.62 -1.91
CA ILE A 5 -10.34 14.95 -0.94
C ILE A 5 -10.50 13.47 -1.30
N GLY A 6 -10.68 13.16 -2.59
CA GLY A 6 -10.76 11.78 -3.09
C GLY A 6 -9.48 10.98 -2.84
N ILE A 7 -8.31 11.59 -3.05
CA ILE A 7 -6.99 10.98 -2.79
C ILE A 7 -6.81 10.70 -1.30
N ILE A 8 -7.12 11.67 -0.42
CA ILE A 8 -7.07 11.48 1.04
C ILE A 8 -7.99 10.32 1.45
N GLY A 9 -9.24 10.30 0.95
CA GLY A 9 -10.20 9.24 1.24
C GLY A 9 -9.70 7.85 0.85
N LEU A 10 -9.08 7.72 -0.34
CA LEU A 10 -8.47 6.47 -0.80
C LEU A 10 -7.26 6.07 0.05
N SER A 11 -6.41 7.02 0.43
CA SER A 11 -5.24 6.78 1.30
C SER A 11 -5.65 6.25 2.67
N LEU A 12 -6.72 6.79 3.28
CA LEU A 12 -7.25 6.28 4.55
C LEU A 12 -7.81 4.86 4.41
N GLN A 13 -8.54 4.57 3.33
CA GLN A 13 -9.05 3.21 3.05
C GLN A 13 -7.93 2.18 2.84
N LEU A 14 -6.83 2.61 2.23
CA LEU A 14 -5.63 1.79 2.03
C LEU A 14 -4.94 1.49 3.35
N ILE A 15 -4.82 2.46 4.26
CA ILE A 15 -4.29 2.26 5.62
C ILE A 15 -5.13 1.21 6.37
N ASP A 16 -6.46 1.33 6.34
CA ASP A 16 -7.35 0.35 6.96
C ASP A 16 -7.22 -1.06 6.36
N SER A 17 -7.02 -1.14 5.03
CA SER A 17 -6.81 -2.40 4.33
C SER A 17 -5.45 -3.02 4.67
N ALA A 18 -4.39 -2.22 4.72
CA ALA A 18 -3.05 -2.62 5.12
C ALA A 18 -3.05 -3.16 6.56
N MET A 19 -3.66 -2.45 7.51
CA MET A 19 -3.78 -2.90 8.90
C MET A 19 -4.53 -4.23 9.05
N ARG A 20 -5.54 -4.49 8.20
CA ARG A 20 -6.22 -5.79 8.18
C ARG A 20 -5.29 -6.90 7.70
N VAL A 21 -4.58 -6.71 6.59
CA VAL A 21 -3.61 -7.69 6.07
C VAL A 21 -2.50 -7.97 7.08
N LYS A 22 -1.93 -6.91 7.69
CA LYS A 22 -0.87 -7.01 8.71
C LYS A 22 -1.31 -7.79 9.94
N ARG A 23 -2.54 -7.58 10.44
CA ARG A 23 -3.10 -8.36 11.55
C ARG A 23 -3.12 -9.86 11.26
N VAL A 24 -3.58 -10.24 10.07
CA VAL A 24 -3.64 -11.66 9.69
C VAL A 24 -2.23 -12.22 9.49
N ILE A 25 -1.31 -11.47 8.87
CA ILE A 25 0.11 -11.87 8.76
C ILE A 25 0.73 -12.14 10.13
N GLY A 26 0.48 -11.28 11.12
CA GLY A 26 1.02 -11.41 12.48
C GLY A 26 0.62 -12.70 13.21
N THR A 27 -0.44 -13.40 12.76
CA THR A 27 -0.83 -14.71 13.29
C THR A 27 0.13 -15.84 12.86
N TYR A 28 0.89 -15.65 11.78
CA TYR A 28 1.91 -16.58 11.31
C TYR A 28 3.25 -16.33 12.03
N ARG A 29 3.25 -16.45 13.37
CA ARG A 29 4.39 -16.15 14.28
C ARG A 29 5.75 -16.81 13.92
N SER A 30 5.78 -17.74 12.98
CA SER A 30 6.96 -18.50 12.54
C SER A 30 7.19 -18.42 11.00
N ALA A 31 6.63 -17.40 10.35
CA ALA A 31 6.54 -17.34 8.90
C ALA A 31 7.87 -17.25 8.14
N SER A 32 7.84 -17.73 6.89
CA SER A 32 8.95 -17.64 5.93
C SER A 32 9.37 -16.17 5.69
N SER A 33 10.59 -15.98 5.18
CA SER A 33 11.11 -14.67 4.79
C SER A 33 10.20 -13.89 3.84
N GLU A 34 9.33 -14.59 3.09
CA GLU A 34 8.38 -14.00 2.14
C GLU A 34 7.24 -13.26 2.85
N ILE A 35 6.71 -13.81 3.94
CA ILE A 35 5.67 -13.15 4.74
C ILE A 35 6.24 -11.92 5.46
N ASN A 36 7.48 -12.01 5.95
CA ASN A 36 8.14 -10.86 6.58
C ASN A 36 8.37 -9.73 5.56
N ARG A 37 8.79 -10.07 4.34
CA ARG A 37 8.93 -9.09 3.25
C ARG A 37 7.58 -8.46 2.87
N LEU A 38 6.51 -9.25 2.84
CA LEU A 38 5.17 -8.74 2.61
C LEU A 38 4.73 -7.76 3.72
N ALA A 39 4.99 -8.08 4.99
CA ALA A 39 4.67 -7.20 6.10
C ALA A 39 5.34 -5.82 5.97
N LEU A 40 6.64 -5.79 5.63
CA LEU A 40 7.37 -4.54 5.38
C LEU A 40 6.76 -3.72 4.23
N LYS A 41 6.29 -4.38 3.17
CA LYS A 41 5.62 -3.70 2.05
C LYS A 41 4.27 -3.13 2.46
N VAL A 42 3.51 -3.86 3.27
CA VAL A 42 2.23 -3.38 3.83
C VAL A 42 2.46 -2.17 4.75
N GLU A 43 3.52 -2.18 5.57
CA GLU A 43 3.92 -1.02 6.38
C GLU A 43 4.31 0.18 5.51
N ARG A 44 4.97 -0.07 4.37
CA ARG A 44 5.29 0.98 3.41
C ARG A 44 4.04 1.60 2.78
N VAL A 45 2.96 0.83 2.56
CA VAL A 45 1.66 1.40 2.16
C VAL A 45 1.17 2.41 3.19
N GLU A 46 1.18 2.03 4.48
CA GLU A 46 0.73 2.90 5.57
C GLU A 46 1.55 4.20 5.59
N ALA A 47 2.88 4.10 5.52
CA ALA A 47 3.77 5.25 5.54
C ALA A 47 3.57 6.19 4.34
N ILE A 48 3.43 5.65 3.12
CA ILE A 48 3.21 6.46 1.92
C ILE A 48 1.82 7.11 1.94
N CYS A 49 0.78 6.38 2.34
CA CYS A 49 -0.58 6.92 2.42
C CYS A 49 -0.71 8.00 3.49
N ASP A 50 -0.08 7.83 4.65
CA ASP A 50 -0.03 8.86 5.71
C ASP A 50 0.71 10.11 5.23
N ALA A 51 1.82 9.95 4.51
CA ALA A 51 2.55 11.06 3.91
C ALA A 51 1.72 11.79 2.82
N ILE A 52 0.94 11.06 2.02
CA ILE A 52 -0.01 11.64 1.07
C ILE A 52 -1.05 12.48 1.82
N THR A 53 -1.73 11.89 2.81
CA THR A 53 -2.75 12.58 3.62
C THR A 53 -2.21 13.87 4.21
N LYS A 54 -1.05 13.83 4.88
CA LYS A 54 -0.40 15.01 5.47
C LYS A 54 -0.04 16.10 4.46
N ASN A 55 0.45 15.72 3.28
CA ASN A 55 0.79 16.68 2.23
C ASN A 55 -0.44 17.41 1.67
N PHE A 56 -1.59 16.74 1.62
CA PHE A 56 -2.84 17.34 1.15
C PHE A 56 -3.63 18.08 2.24
N GLU A 57 -3.51 17.67 3.51
CA GLU A 57 -4.15 18.34 4.65
C GLU A 57 -3.40 19.60 5.11
N GLY A 58 -2.06 19.59 5.07
CA GLY A 58 -1.20 20.68 5.57
C GLY A 58 -0.90 21.79 4.55
N SER A 59 -1.40 21.68 3.32
CA SER A 59 -1.22 22.72 2.31
C SER A 59 -2.21 23.86 2.57
N ASP A 60 -1.70 25.08 2.78
CA ASP A 60 -2.47 26.29 2.40
C ASP A 60 -3.08 26.02 1.04
N ALA A 61 -4.37 26.31 0.85
CA ALA A 61 -5.29 25.76 -0.16
C ALA A 61 -4.88 25.90 -1.66
N GLY A 62 -3.63 26.24 -1.97
CA GLY A 62 -3.06 26.44 -3.30
C GLY A 62 -1.97 25.46 -3.77
N ARG A 63 -1.47 24.48 -2.98
CA ARG A 63 -0.61 23.42 -3.57
C ARG A 63 -1.51 22.47 -4.37
N ARG A 64 -1.75 22.87 -5.61
CA ARG A 64 -2.53 22.10 -6.59
C ARG A 64 -1.98 20.68 -6.58
N CYS A 65 -2.85 19.71 -6.31
CA CYS A 65 -2.60 18.34 -6.70
C CYS A 65 -2.19 18.40 -8.17
N SER A 66 -0.98 17.95 -8.49
CA SER A 66 -0.56 18.00 -9.88
C SER A 66 -1.49 17.16 -10.73
N GLY A 67 -1.56 17.49 -12.02
CA GLY A 67 -2.28 16.64 -12.97
C GLY A 67 -1.76 15.20 -12.96
N LEU A 68 -0.50 14.97 -12.56
CA LEU A 68 0.10 13.64 -12.40
C LEU A 68 -0.56 12.87 -11.23
N MET A 69 -0.67 13.46 -10.04
CA MET A 69 -1.31 12.80 -8.90
C MET A 69 -2.84 12.68 -9.07
N GLU A 70 -3.48 13.64 -9.72
CA GLU A 70 -4.93 13.58 -9.98
C GLU A 70 -5.31 12.49 -10.99
N SER A 71 -4.45 12.21 -11.98
CA SER A 71 -4.70 11.19 -13.00
C SER A 71 -4.08 9.84 -12.65
N TRP A 72 -2.76 9.78 -12.54
CA TRP A 72 -2.00 8.55 -12.34
C TRP A 72 -1.93 8.12 -10.88
N GLY A 73 -1.84 9.08 -9.95
CA GLY A 73 -1.84 8.79 -8.51
C GLY A 73 -3.11 8.03 -8.09
N VAL A 74 -4.28 8.47 -8.56
CA VAL A 74 -5.56 7.79 -8.28
C VAL A 74 -5.60 6.38 -8.84
N CYS A 75 -5.09 6.16 -10.07
CA CYS A 75 -5.03 4.82 -10.66
C CYS A 75 -4.13 3.89 -9.83
N VAL A 76 -2.91 4.32 -9.51
CA VAL A 76 -1.96 3.53 -8.71
C VAL A 76 -2.52 3.22 -7.32
N LEU A 77 -3.20 4.18 -6.66
CA LEU A 77 -3.85 3.92 -5.37
C LEU A 77 -4.96 2.85 -5.48
N ARG A 78 -5.70 2.82 -6.59
CA ARG A 78 -6.72 1.78 -6.84
C ARG A 78 -6.09 0.42 -7.11
N ASP A 79 -4.96 0.36 -7.81
CA ASP A 79 -4.24 -0.89 -8.07
C ASP A 79 -3.66 -1.47 -6.78
N ILE A 80 -3.11 -0.61 -5.90
CA ILE A 80 -2.70 -0.99 -4.54
C ILE A 80 -3.91 -1.53 -3.75
N GLN A 81 -5.06 -0.86 -3.83
CA GLN A 81 -6.27 -1.29 -3.11
C GLN A 81 -6.76 -2.66 -3.60
N SER A 82 -6.73 -2.89 -4.92
CA SER A 82 -7.06 -4.19 -5.52
C SER A 82 -6.12 -5.29 -5.00
N THR A 83 -4.81 -5.02 -5.02
CA THR A 83 -3.77 -5.92 -4.53
C THR A 83 -3.96 -6.26 -3.04
N LEU A 84 -4.26 -5.25 -2.20
CA LEU A 84 -4.54 -5.47 -0.77
C LEU A 84 -5.81 -6.29 -0.52
N VAL A 85 -6.86 -6.11 -1.33
CA VAL A 85 -8.09 -6.92 -1.23
C VAL A 85 -7.80 -8.38 -1.58
N GLU A 86 -7.03 -8.63 -2.64
CA GLU A 86 -6.64 -9.99 -3.02
C GLU A 86 -5.74 -10.65 -1.95
N LEU A 87 -4.74 -9.91 -1.45
CA LEU A 87 -3.89 -10.35 -0.34
C LEU A 87 -4.73 -10.67 0.90
N HIS A 88 -5.62 -9.79 1.32
CA HIS A 88 -6.52 -10.04 2.45
C HIS A 88 -7.35 -11.32 2.22
N GLY A 89 -7.91 -11.50 1.02
CA GLY A 89 -8.65 -12.71 0.66
C GLY A 89 -7.83 -13.99 0.77
N ILE A 90 -6.58 -13.97 0.32
CA ILE A 90 -5.64 -15.11 0.44
C ILE A 90 -5.31 -15.38 1.90
N VAL A 91 -4.84 -14.38 2.64
CA VAL A 91 -4.35 -14.59 4.01
C VAL A 91 -5.51 -14.97 4.94
N THR A 92 -6.71 -14.41 4.80
CA THR A 92 -7.90 -14.85 5.57
C THR A 92 -8.28 -16.30 5.25
N LYS A 93 -8.16 -16.76 3.99
CA LYS A 93 -8.41 -18.17 3.64
C LYS A 93 -7.39 -19.08 4.33
N LEU A 94 -6.13 -18.69 4.36
CA LEU A 94 -5.07 -19.43 5.04
C LEU A 94 -5.32 -19.49 6.56
N GLU A 95 -5.74 -18.37 7.17
CA GLU A 95 -6.03 -18.30 8.61
C GLU A 95 -7.21 -19.20 8.99
N ARG A 96 -8.29 -19.17 8.20
CA ARG A 96 -9.46 -20.07 8.39
C ARG A 96 -9.11 -21.54 8.24
N ARG A 97 -8.12 -21.88 7.41
CA ARG A 97 -7.62 -23.26 7.28
C ARG A 97 -6.76 -23.64 8.49
N ALA A 98 -5.96 -22.71 9.01
CA ALA A 98 -5.12 -22.93 10.19
C ALA A 98 -5.93 -23.09 11.50
N SER A 99 -7.04 -22.38 11.66
CA SER A 99 -7.89 -22.46 12.86
C SER A 99 -8.68 -23.77 12.96
N LYS A 100 -8.84 -24.52 11.87
CA LYS A 100 -9.42 -25.87 11.88
C LYS A 100 -8.38 -26.86 12.43
N LYS A 101 -8.40 -27.04 13.76
CA LYS A 101 -7.53 -27.90 14.64
C LYS A 101 -7.12 -29.30 14.14
N ARG A 102 -7.60 -29.82 13.01
CA ARG A 102 -7.33 -31.19 12.53
C ARG A 102 -6.12 -31.34 11.63
N ALA A 103 -5.43 -30.28 11.25
CA ALA A 103 -4.45 -30.38 10.17
C ALA A 103 -3.18 -29.57 10.40
N LEU A 104 -2.37 -30.04 11.35
CA LEU A 104 -0.98 -29.59 11.55
C LEU A 104 -0.14 -29.75 10.26
N HIS A 105 -0.51 -30.67 9.37
CA HIS A 105 0.13 -30.88 8.07
C HIS A 105 -0.35 -29.96 6.94
N THR A 106 -1.43 -29.17 7.11
CA THR A 106 -2.02 -28.39 6.00
C THR A 106 -1.69 -26.91 6.01
N VAL A 107 -1.20 -26.33 7.11
CA VAL A 107 -0.92 -24.88 7.15
C VAL A 107 0.26 -24.55 6.24
N GLY A 108 1.36 -25.30 6.37
CA GLY A 108 2.52 -25.18 5.47
C GLY A 108 2.17 -25.49 4.02
N PHE A 109 1.38 -26.54 3.77
CA PHE A 109 0.94 -26.91 2.42
C PHE A 109 0.01 -25.85 1.80
N SER A 110 -0.96 -25.33 2.56
CA SER A 110 -1.85 -24.27 2.07
C SER A 110 -1.09 -22.98 1.78
N PHE A 111 -0.06 -22.68 2.58
CA PHE A 111 0.84 -21.56 2.28
C PHE A 111 1.62 -21.81 0.98
N LEU A 112 2.17 -23.02 0.78
CA LEU A 112 2.85 -23.38 -0.47
C LEU A 112 1.94 -23.25 -1.69
N GLU A 113 0.67 -23.68 -1.61
CA GLU A 113 -0.33 -23.48 -2.69
C GLU A 113 -0.53 -22.02 -3.06
N LYS A 114 -0.31 -21.10 -2.12
CA LYS A 114 -0.52 -19.66 -2.28
C LYS A 114 0.77 -18.85 -2.36
N LYS A 115 1.92 -19.52 -2.33
CA LYS A 115 3.23 -18.88 -2.32
C LYS A 115 3.44 -18.02 -3.56
N ASP A 116 3.14 -18.57 -4.75
CA ASP A 116 3.35 -17.87 -6.02
C ASP A 116 2.37 -16.70 -6.19
N ASP A 117 1.12 -16.87 -5.75
CA ASP A 117 0.12 -15.79 -5.72
C ASP A 117 0.60 -14.65 -4.78
N ILE A 118 1.07 -14.99 -3.57
CA ILE A 118 1.60 -14.03 -2.60
C ILE A 118 2.85 -13.33 -3.13
N ALA A 119 3.76 -14.06 -3.78
CA ALA A 119 4.96 -13.50 -4.38
C ALA A 119 4.61 -12.52 -5.52
N ARG A 120 3.70 -12.90 -6.41
CA ARG A 120 3.20 -12.04 -7.49
C ARG A 120 2.61 -10.75 -6.93
N LEU A 121 1.65 -10.85 -6.00
CA LEU A 121 0.99 -9.69 -5.40
C LEU A 121 1.97 -8.81 -4.61
N SER A 122 2.96 -9.42 -3.96
CA SER A 122 4.04 -8.70 -3.29
C SER A 122 4.88 -7.89 -4.29
N THR A 123 5.17 -8.44 -5.48
CA THR A 123 5.87 -7.72 -6.55
C THR A 123 5.02 -6.58 -7.11
N CYS A 124 3.75 -6.82 -7.44
CA CYS A 124 2.83 -5.77 -7.90
C CYS A 124 2.76 -4.62 -6.89
N LEU A 125 2.59 -4.94 -5.59
CA LEU A 125 2.57 -3.95 -4.53
C LEU A 125 3.86 -3.13 -4.46
N GLU A 126 5.02 -3.77 -4.66
CA GLU A 126 6.31 -3.07 -4.65
C GLU A 126 6.50 -2.14 -5.85
N GLU A 127 6.09 -2.58 -7.04
CA GLU A 127 6.10 -1.76 -8.25
C GLU A 127 5.21 -0.53 -8.09
N ASP A 128 3.96 -0.72 -7.65
CA ASP A 128 3.01 0.37 -7.42
C ASP A 128 3.51 1.36 -6.37
N LEU A 129 4.09 0.87 -5.26
CA LEU A 129 4.66 1.73 -4.22
C LEU A 129 5.90 2.49 -4.71
N ASN A 130 6.74 1.88 -5.55
CA ASN A 130 7.85 2.58 -6.19
C ASN A 130 7.35 3.67 -7.13
N TYR A 131 6.33 3.38 -7.95
CA TYR A 131 5.69 4.38 -8.81
C TYR A 131 5.12 5.55 -8.00
N LEU A 132 4.37 5.25 -6.94
CA LEU A 132 3.75 6.26 -6.08
C LEU A 132 4.82 7.15 -5.41
N GLN A 133 5.89 6.53 -4.89
CA GLN A 133 7.00 7.27 -4.29
C GLN A 133 7.76 8.12 -5.31
N HIS A 134 7.97 7.63 -6.54
CA HIS A 134 8.58 8.40 -7.60
C HIS A 134 7.72 9.61 -7.99
N MET A 135 6.41 9.42 -8.13
CA MET A 135 5.48 10.53 -8.39
C MET A 135 5.57 11.57 -7.28
N MET A 136 5.46 11.17 -6.01
CA MET A 136 5.58 12.09 -4.87
C MET A 136 6.92 12.84 -4.83
N THR A 137 8.02 12.16 -5.15
CA THR A 137 9.35 12.78 -5.18
C THR A 137 9.46 13.81 -6.30
N THR A 138 8.97 13.48 -7.50
CA THR A 138 8.91 14.41 -8.64
C THR A 138 8.06 15.63 -8.31
N GLU A 139 6.95 15.45 -7.59
CA GLU A 139 6.09 16.56 -7.14
C GLU A 139 6.79 17.48 -6.12
N ILE A 140 7.57 16.91 -5.20
CA ILE A 140 8.32 17.70 -4.22
C ILE A 140 9.49 18.45 -4.88
N LEU A 141 10.15 17.83 -5.86
CA LEU A 141 11.29 18.42 -6.58
C LEU A 141 10.88 19.39 -7.70
N SER A 142 9.61 19.36 -8.15
CA SER A 142 9.10 20.27 -9.19
C SER A 142 8.73 21.67 -8.67
N VAL A 143 9.04 22.00 -7.41
CA VAL A 143 9.01 23.39 -6.94
C VAL A 143 10.03 24.17 -7.76
N PRO A 144 9.62 25.10 -8.65
CA PRO A 144 10.59 25.86 -9.41
C PRO A 144 11.41 26.67 -8.42
N SER A 145 12.72 26.66 -8.60
CA SER A 145 13.67 27.58 -8.00
C SER A 145 13.35 29.03 -8.39
N GLN A 146 12.21 29.57 -7.95
CA GLN A 146 11.84 30.98 -8.07
C GLN A 146 12.21 31.77 -6.81
N ALA A 147 13.15 31.27 -6.01
CA ALA A 147 13.74 32.02 -4.90
C ALA A 147 15.04 32.76 -5.28
N TYR A 148 15.39 32.84 -6.56
CA TYR A 148 16.50 33.69 -7.05
C TYR A 148 16.06 34.56 -8.22
N ARG A 149 15.09 35.45 -7.99
CA ARG A 149 15.01 36.70 -8.74
C ARG A 149 14.67 37.84 -7.79
N MET A 150 15.50 38.89 -7.93
CA MET A 150 15.44 40.23 -7.33
C MET A 150 16.11 40.32 -5.96
N ASP A 151 17.15 41.12 -5.74
CA ASP A 151 17.75 42.24 -6.50
C ASP A 151 19.30 42.25 -6.38
#